data_AF-A0A523VIK9-F1
#
_entry.id   AF-A0A523VIK9-F1
#
_cell.length_a   1.000
_cell.length_b   1.000
_cell.length_c   1.000
_cell.angle_alpha   90.00
_cell.angle_beta   90.00
_cell.angle_gamma   90.00
#
_symmetry.space_group_name_H-M   'P 1'
#
loop_
_entity.id
_entity.type
_entity.pdbx_description
1 polymer ?
#
loop_
_entity_poly.entity_id
_entity_poly.type
_entity_poly.pdbx_seq_one_letter_code
_entity_poly.pdbx_strand_id
1 'polypeptide(L)' 'MTDPVQVRAGDRVCLRKPHPCGGYEWDVTRIGADIGLVCLTCNRRLMITRRKFEKRLKAILPSTEDGSTD' A
#
# COMPACT_ATOMS: atom_id res chain seq x y z
N MET A 1 -5.02 -17.66 -11.80
CA MET A 1 -5.15 -17.60 -10.32
C MET A 1 -4.22 -16.50 -9.86
N THR A 2 -4.74 -15.33 -9.52
CA THR A 2 -3.93 -14.23 -9.01
C THR A 2 -3.93 -14.37 -7.51
N ASP A 3 -2.78 -14.74 -6.95
CA ASP A 3 -2.61 -14.92 -5.51
C ASP A 3 -3.07 -13.65 -4.77
N PRO A 4 -3.83 -13.78 -3.67
CA PRO A 4 -4.26 -12.62 -2.92
C PRO A 4 -3.03 -11.92 -2.35
N VAL A 5 -2.82 -10.68 -2.79
CA VAL A 5 -1.78 -9.80 -2.25
C VAL A 5 -1.87 -9.77 -0.72
N GLN A 6 -0.85 -10.32 -0.06
CA GLN A 6 -0.64 -10.17 1.37
C GLN A 6 0.06 -8.84 1.60
N VAL A 7 -0.63 -7.93 2.27
CA VAL A 7 -0.11 -6.66 2.76
C VAL A 7 -0.43 -6.55 4.24
N ARG A 8 0.50 -6.00 5.02
CA ARG A 8 0.36 -5.78 6.46
C ARG A 8 0.37 -4.28 6.72
N ALA A 9 -0.03 -3.88 7.94
CA ALA A 9 0.18 -2.51 8.36
C ALA A 9 1.70 -2.28 8.56
N GLY A 10 2.23 -1.17 8.04
CA GLY A 10 3.66 -0.86 7.95
C GLY A 10 4.29 -1.18 6.59
N ASP A 11 3.57 -1.87 5.70
CA ASP A 11 4.09 -2.13 4.35
C ASP A 11 4.09 -0.87 3.48
N ARG A 12 5.15 -0.73 2.69
CA ARG A 12 5.22 0.29 1.65
C ARG A 12 4.74 -0.29 0.33
N VAL A 13 3.87 0.45 -0.34
CA VAL A 13 3.24 0.00 -1.57
C VAL A 13 3.26 1.11 -2.61
N CYS A 14 3.46 0.72 -3.86
CA CYS A 14 3.43 1.63 -5.00
C CYS A 14 2.10 1.42 -5.74
N LEU A 15 1.33 2.49 -5.89
CA LEU A 15 0.08 2.46 -6.67
C LEU A 15 0.33 2.87 -8.12
N ARG A 16 -0.46 2.29 -9.03
CA ARG A 16 -0.48 2.63 -10.46
C ARG A 16 -0.98 4.06 -10.71
N LYS A 17 -1.85 4.57 -9.83
CA LYS A 17 -2.33 5.95 -9.89
C LYS A 17 -1.51 6.82 -8.94
N PRO A 18 -0.98 7.97 -9.41
CA PRO A 18 -0.34 8.93 -8.53
C PRO A 18 -1.36 9.56 -7.58
N HIS A 19 -0.87 9.97 -6.41
CA HIS A 19 -1.57 10.93 -5.56
C HIS A 19 -1.64 12.29 -6.27
N PRO A 20 -2.68 13.12 -6.04
CA PRO A 20 -2.71 14.53 -6.49
C PRO A 20 -1.46 15.36 -6.17
N CYS A 21 -0.62 14.96 -5.20
CA CYS A 21 0.66 15.63 -4.94
C CYS A 21 1.81 15.21 -5.88
N GLY A 22 1.62 14.20 -6.74
CA GLY A 22 2.66 13.62 -7.60
C GLY A 22 3.37 12.38 -7.04
N GLY A 23 3.10 11.98 -5.79
CA GLY A 23 3.69 10.80 -5.16
C GLY A 23 3.04 9.49 -5.61
N TYR A 24 3.84 8.42 -5.73
CA TYR A 24 3.38 7.07 -6.07
C TYR A 24 3.48 6.09 -4.89
N GLU A 25 4.20 6.50 -3.84
CA GLU A 25 4.52 5.69 -2.69
C GLU A 25 3.52 5.94 -1.57
N TRP A 26 3.08 4.82 -1.00
CA TRP A 26 2.05 4.78 0.02
C TRP A 26 2.50 3.86 1.14
N ASP A 27 2.20 4.26 2.37
CA ASP A 27 2.41 3.47 3.56
C ASP A 27 1.06 2.92 4.03
N VAL A 28 0.99 1.61 4.24
CA VAL A 28 -0.22 0.94 4.69
C VAL A 28 -0.34 1.12 6.19
N THR A 29 -1.32 1.88 6.66
CA THR A 29 -1.53 2.10 8.10
C THR A 29 -2.59 1.19 8.70
N ARG A 30 -3.52 0.70 7.87
CA ARG A 30 -4.65 -0.13 8.33
C ARG A 30 -5.03 -1.16 7.27
N ILE A 31 -5.24 -2.39 7.72
CA ILE A 31 -5.77 -3.49 6.92
C ILE A 31 -7.11 -3.93 7.49
N GLY A 32 -8.15 -3.96 6.65
CA GLY A 32 -9.51 -4.36 7.01
C GLY A 32 -10.41 -4.44 5.77
N ALA A 33 -11.71 -4.17 5.94
CA ALA A 33 -12.64 -3.99 4.81
C ALA A 33 -12.20 -2.82 3.91
N ASP A 34 -11.71 -1.76 4.56
CA ASP A 34 -11.03 -0.63 3.95
C ASP A 34 -9.55 -0.64 4.33
N ILE A 35 -8.71 -0.26 3.37
CA ILE A 35 -7.27 -0.14 3.53
C ILE A 35 -6.94 1.35 3.71
N GLY A 36 -6.29 1.65 4.82
CA GLY A 36 -5.77 2.97 5.14
C GLY A 36 -4.39 3.16 4.56
N LEU A 37 -4.21 4.19 3.74
CA LEU A 37 -2.95 4.51 3.07
C LEU A 37 -2.52 5.91 3.45
N VAL A 38 -1.23 6.11 3.71
CA VAL A 38 -0.60 7.41 3.94
C VAL A 38 0.40 7.67 2.82
N CYS A 39 0.26 8.82 2.15
CA CYS A 39 1.22 9.19 1.12
C CYS A 39 2.56 9.56 1.77
N LEU A 40 3.65 8.90 1.36
CA LEU A 40 4.99 9.18 1.91
C LEU A 40 5.56 10.53 1.44
N THR A 41 5.01 11.12 0.38
CA THR A 41 5.47 12.41 -0.16
C THR A 41 4.83 13.61 0.54
N CYS A 42 3.59 13.50 1.00
CA CYS A 42 2.83 14.63 1.55
C CYS A 42 2.09 14.32 2.86
N ASN A 43 2.28 13.13 3.43
CA ASN A 43 1.68 12.65 4.67
C ASN A 43 0.14 12.71 4.74
N ARG A 44 -0.54 12.77 3.59
CA ARG A 44 -2.00 12.70 3.51
C ARG A 44 -2.46 11.26 3.67
N ARG A 45 -3.39 11.03 4.60
CA ARG A 45 -4.08 9.75 4.76
C ARG A 45 -5.35 9.67 3.91
N LEU A 46 -5.62 8.52 3.32
CA LEU A 46 -6.91 8.18 2.72
C LEU A 46 -7.31 6.75 3.04
N MET A 47 -8.60 6.46 2.89
CA MET A 47 -9.14 5.10 2.97
C MET A 47 -9.71 4.72 1.61
N ILE A 48 -9.37 3.51 1.15
CA ILE A 48 -9.95 2.91 -0.04
C ILE A 48 -10.36 1.47 0.25
N THR A 49 -11.40 0.99 -0.40
CA THR A 49 -11.82 -0.41 -0.28
C THR A 49 -10.71 -1.35 -0.77
N ARG A 50 -10.60 -2.53 -0.15
CA ARG A 50 -9.61 -3.55 -0.53
C ARG A 50 -9.60 -3.86 -2.03
N ARG A 51 -10.78 -4.04 -2.63
CA ARG A 51 -10.93 -4.30 -4.07
C ARG A 51 -10.36 -3.18 -4.95
N LYS A 52 -10.46 -1.92 -4.50
CA LYS A 52 -9.92 -0.76 -5.22
C LYS A 52 -8.41 -0.65 -5.04
N PHE A 53 -7.90 -1.01 -3.86
CA PHE A 53 -6.47 -1.13 -3.59
C PHE A 53 -5.82 -2.19 -4.48
N GLU A 54 -6.33 -3.42 -4.48
CA GLU A 54 -5.77 -4.53 -5.25
C GLU A 54 -5.70 -4.23 -6.75
N LYS A 55 -6.74 -3.60 -7.31
CA LYS A 55 -6.75 -3.16 -8.72
C LYS A 55 -5.73 -2.05 -9.03
N ARG A 56 -5.42 -1.21 -8.04
CA ARG A 56 -4.51 -0.06 -8.20
C ARG A 56 -3.10 -0.39 -7.77
N LEU A 57 -2.87 -1.47 -7.06
CA LEU A 57 -1.56 -1.88 -6.63
C LEU A 57 -0.69 -2.17 -7.85
N LYS A 58 0.49 -1.55 -7.87
CA LYS A 58 1.51 -1.77 -8.90
C LYS A 58 2.53 -2.79 -8.41
N ALA A 59 3.08 -2.54 -7.22
CA ALA A 59 4.08 -3.37 -6.57
C ALA A 59 4.07 -3.07 -5.06
N ILE A 60 4.46 -4.06 -4.26
CA ILE A 60 4.82 -3.86 -2.85
C ILE A 60 6.32 -3.55 -2.84
N LEU A 61 6.69 -2.48 -2.15
CA LEU A 61 8.08 -2.08 -2.01
C LEU A 61 8.65 -2.82 -0.79
N PRO A 62 9.87 -3.38 -0.88
CA PRO A 62 10.51 -3.97 0.29
C PRO A 62 10.74 -2.86 1.31
N SER A 63 10.02 -2.93 2.43
CA SER A 63 10.45 -2.24 3.64
C SER A 63 11.79 -2.85 4.04
N THR A 64 12.75 -2.04 4.47
CA THR A 64 14.12 -2.47 4.84
C THR A 64 14.15 -3.41 6.07
N GLU A 65 13.02 -4.01 6.43
CA GLU A 65 12.81 -4.95 7.53
C GLU A 65 12.28 -6.29 6.98
N ASP A 66 12.89 -6.79 5.90
CA ASP A 66 12.80 -8.22 5.58
C ASP A 66 13.89 -8.95 6.39
N GLY A 67 13.63 -9.01 7.69
CA GLY A 67 14.23 -10.00 8.56
C GLY A 67 13.52 -11.32 8.32
N SER A 68 14.29 -12.28 7.80
CA SER A 68 14.11 -13.72 7.84
C SER A 68 13.03 -14.23 8.81
N THR A 69 12.27 -15.25 8.39
CA THR A 69 12.38 -16.63 8.93
C THR A 69 11.43 -17.55 8.14
N ASP A 70 12.04 -18.58 7.55
CA ASP A 70 11.57 -19.97 7.31
C ASP A 70 10.06 -20.25 7.39
#